data_AF-A0A539E8K1-F1
#
_entry.id   AF-A0A539E8K1-F1
#
_cell.length_a   1.000
_cell.length_b   1.000
_cell.length_c   1.000
_cell.angle_alpha   90.00
_cell.angle_beta   90.00
_cell.angle_gamma   90.00
#
_symmetry.space_group_name_H-M   'P 1'
#
loop_
_entity.id
_entity.type
_entity.pdbx_description
1 polymer ?
#
loop_
_entity_poly.entity_id
_entity_poly.type
_entity_poly.pdbx_seq_one_letter_code
_entity_poly.pdbx_strand_id
1 'polypeptide(L)'
;MVGVFGMLGIGLIVFVIRQTVSETLWLDLEKYIRISFWGLNGGLLLMMVMSLFPAGILQLVDVLENGYWHARSLAYTAGDLPRLLEWLRFPGDLVFIVLGVMPIVMVAGRAYFEVRKVR
;
A
#
# COMPACT_ATOMS: atom_id res chain seq x y z
N MET A 1 5.55 7.78 -2.14
CA MET A 1 4.87 8.64 -1.14
C MET A 1 4.30 7.86 0.04
N VAL A 2 3.61 6.74 -0.19
CA VAL A 2 2.96 5.95 0.87
C VAL A 2 3.90 5.48 1.98
N GLY A 3 5.14 5.09 1.66
CA GLY A 3 6.07 4.54 2.66
C GLY A 3 6.43 5.49 3.81
N VAL A 4 6.57 6.79 3.55
CA VAL A 4 6.94 7.77 4.59
C VAL A 4 5.71 8.53 5.08
N PHE A 5 5.09 9.32 4.20
CA PHE A 5 3.96 10.18 4.59
C PHE A 5 2.68 9.40 4.85
N GLY A 6 2.44 8.31 4.12
CA GLY A 6 1.28 7.45 4.35
C GLY A 6 1.36 6.74 5.71
N MET A 7 2.51 6.16 6.03
CA MET A 7 2.73 5.50 7.32
C MET A 7 2.70 6.50 8.49
N LEU A 8 3.24 7.70 8.30
CA LEU A 8 3.12 8.78 9.29
C LEU A 8 1.67 9.20 9.51
N GLY A 9 0.90 9.38 8.44
CA GLY A 9 -0.53 9.70 8.53
C GLY A 9 -1.32 8.64 9.29
N ILE A 10 -1.06 7.36 9.00
CA ILE A 10 -1.69 6.24 9.73
C ILE A 10 -1.26 6.22 11.20
N GLY A 11 0.02 6.47 11.49
CA GLY A 11 0.51 6.56 12.87
C GLY A 11 -0.20 7.65 13.67
N LEU A 12 -0.41 8.83 13.08
CA LEU A 12 -1.16 9.92 13.71
C LEU A 12 -2.64 9.56 13.94
N ILE A 13 -3.28 8.91 12.97
CA ILE A 13 -4.67 8.44 13.11
C ILE A 13 -4.78 7.44 14.28
N VAL A 14 -3.88 6.45 14.33
CA VAL A 14 -3.85 5.44 15.40
C VAL A 14 -3.60 6.10 16.76
N PHE A 15 -2.72 7.10 16.83
CA PHE A 15 -2.46 7.86 18.04
C PHE A 15 -3.71 8.57 18.56
N VAL A 16 -4.46 9.25 17.68
CA VAL A 16 -5.72 9.91 18.06
C VAL A 16 -6.77 8.90 18.52
N ILE A 17 -6.91 7.77 17.80
CA ILE A 17 -7.82 6.68 18.19
C ILE A 17 -7.47 6.14 19.58
N ARG A 18 -6.19 5.94 19.88
CA ARG A 18 -5.74 5.45 21.20
C ARG A 18 -6.16 6.35 22.36
N GLN A 19 -6.19 7.66 22.15
CA GLN A 19 -6.56 8.64 23.17
C GLN A 19 -8.08 8.80 23.32
N THR A 20 -8.87 8.42 22.31
CA THR A 20 -10.32 8.67 22.29
C THR A 20 -11.15 7.43 22.67
N VAL A 21 -10.58 6.23 22.55
CA VAL A 21 -11.28 4.96 22.71
C VAL A 21 -11.03 4.33 24.10
N SER A 22 -12.00 3.58 24.62
CA SER A 22 -11.87 2.83 25.89
C SER A 22 -10.87 1.68 25.80
N GLU A 23 -10.26 1.30 26.93
CA GLU A 23 -9.24 0.24 27.01
C GLU A 23 -9.76 -1.13 26.49
N THR A 24 -11.04 -1.44 26.72
CA THR A 24 -11.65 -2.69 26.26
C THR A 24 -11.73 -2.77 24.74
N LEU A 25 -12.17 -1.69 24.08
CA LEU A 25 -12.24 -1.65 22.62
C LEU A 25 -10.84 -1.57 21.99
N TRP A 26 -9.88 -0.91 22.64
CA TRP A 26 -8.50 -0.86 22.16
C TRP A 26 -7.88 -2.25 21.98
N LEU A 27 -8.05 -3.16 22.95
CA LEU A 27 -7.52 -4.53 22.90
C LEU A 27 -8.04 -5.32 21.70
N ASP A 28 -9.26 -5.04 21.25
CA ASP A 28 -9.84 -5.64 20.05
C ASP A 28 -9.30 -5.01 18.77
N LEU A 29 -9.12 -3.69 18.74
CA LEU A 29 -8.65 -2.94 17.58
C LEU A 29 -7.16 -3.15 17.29
N GLU A 30 -6.34 -3.32 18.33
CA GLU A 30 -4.88 -3.49 18.22
C GLU A 30 -4.49 -4.65 17.29
N LYS A 31 -5.25 -5.76 17.32
CA LYS A 31 -5.03 -6.94 16.47
C LYS A 31 -5.15 -6.58 14.98
N TYR A 32 -6.16 -5.78 14.63
CA TYR A 32 -6.39 -5.33 13.25
C TYR A 32 -5.36 -4.31 12.79
N ILE A 33 -4.92 -3.42 13.70
CA ILE A 33 -3.84 -2.45 13.41
C ILE A 33 -2.53 -3.19 13.12
N ARG A 34 -2.21 -4.24 13.87
CA ARG A 34 -1.02 -5.06 13.63
C ARG A 34 -1.07 -5.77 12.28
N ILE A 35 -2.21 -6.36 11.92
CA ILE A 35 -2.41 -6.97 10.59
C ILE A 35 -2.22 -5.92 9.49
N SER A 36 -2.83 -4.75 9.66
CA SER A 36 -2.69 -3.63 8.72
C SER A 36 -1.24 -3.20 8.53
N PHE A 37 -0.48 -3.07 9.62
CA PHE A 37 0.92 -2.69 9.56
C PHE A 37 1.74 -3.64 8.67
N TRP A 38 1.57 -4.95 8.85
CA TRP A 38 2.26 -5.95 8.03
C TRP A 38 1.71 -6.00 6.60
N GLY A 39 0.41 -5.84 6.41
CA GLY A 39 -0.21 -5.80 5.08
C GLY A 39 0.24 -4.60 4.24
N LEU A 40 0.34 -3.42 4.85
CA LEU A 40 0.78 -2.19 4.17
C LEU A 40 2.27 -2.25 3.80
N ASN A 41 3.14 -2.66 4.72
CA ASN A 41 4.57 -2.77 4.45
C ASN A 41 4.88 -3.93 3.51
N GLY A 42 4.29 -5.10 3.76
CA GLY A 42 4.47 -6.30 2.94
C GLY A 42 3.92 -6.12 1.53
N GLY A 43 2.72 -5.55 1.39
CA GLY A 43 2.15 -5.22 0.08
C GLY A 43 2.98 -4.19 -0.67
N LEU A 44 3.48 -3.15 0.00
CA LEU A 44 4.33 -2.14 -0.63
C LEU A 44 5.67 -2.71 -1.09
N LEU A 45 6.31 -3.56 -0.26
CA LEU A 45 7.52 -4.27 -0.64
C LEU A 45 7.28 -5.18 -1.85
N LEU A 46 6.17 -5.92 -1.83
CA LEU A 46 5.80 -6.86 -2.90
C LEU A 46 5.59 -6.14 -4.23
N MET A 47 4.85 -5.02 -4.25
CA MET A 47 4.69 -4.19 -5.45
C MET A 47 6.03 -3.67 -5.99
N MET A 48 6.93 -3.27 -5.08
CA MET A 48 8.22 -2.73 -5.45
C MET A 48 9.09 -3.78 -6.11
N VAL A 49 9.22 -4.95 -5.49
CA VAL A 49 10.11 -6.02 -5.95
C VAL A 49 9.56 -6.72 -7.19
N MET A 50 8.25 -6.97 -7.24
CA MET A 50 7.65 -7.74 -8.35
C MET A 50 7.48 -6.93 -9.63
N SER A 51 7.17 -5.64 -9.54
CA SER A 51 6.76 -4.86 -10.70
C SER A 51 7.63 -3.63 -10.90
N LEU A 52 7.61 -2.69 -9.94
CA LEU A 52 8.17 -1.35 -10.15
C LEU A 52 9.69 -1.35 -10.35
N PHE A 53 10.42 -2.13 -9.55
CA PHE A 53 11.87 -2.22 -9.65
C PHE A 53 12.35 -2.90 -10.94
N PRO A 54 11.89 -4.12 -11.30
CA PRO A 54 12.31 -4.76 -12.55
C PRO A 54 11.85 -3.97 -13.78
N ALA A 55 10.64 -3.41 -13.77
CA ALA A 55 10.17 -2.58 -14.89
C ALA A 55 11.01 -1.30 -15.04
N GLY A 56 11.43 -0.68 -13.93
CA GLY A 56 12.31 0.48 -13.96
C GLY A 56 13.69 0.17 -14.53
N ILE A 57 14.27 -0.99 -14.19
CA ILE A 57 15.56 -1.42 -14.77
C ILE A 57 15.42 -1.67 -16.26
N LEU A 58 14.39 -2.41 -16.69
CA LEU A 58 14.17 -2.68 -18.11
C LEU A 58 13.92 -1.39 -18.91
N GLN A 59 13.21 -0.42 -18.33
CA GLN A 59 13.02 0.89 -18.96
C GLN A 59 14.35 1.63 -19.08
N LEU A 60 15.18 1.60 -18.04
CA LEU A 60 16.49 2.26 -18.08
C LEU A 60 17.40 1.66 -19.16
N VAL A 61 17.45 0.33 -19.27
CA VAL A 61 18.24 -0.35 -20.30
C VAL A 61 17.77 0.05 -21.70
N ASP A 62 16.45 0.06 -21.94
CA ASP A 62 15.92 0.46 -23.25
C ASP A 62 16.21 1.94 -23.59
N VAL A 63 16.20 2.83 -22.59
CA VAL A 63 16.63 4.23 -22.77
C VAL A 63 18.10 4.31 -23.20
N LEU A 64 18.97 3.46 -22.64
CA LEU A 64 20.40 3.46 -22.96
C LEU A 64 20.69 2.91 -24.37
N GLU A 65 19.89 1.93 -24.83
CA GLU A 65 20.09 1.28 -26.13
C GLU A 65 19.40 2.04 -27.28
N ASN A 66 18.15 2.44 -27.09
CA ASN A 66 17.28 2.96 -28.16
C ASN A 66 16.92 4.45 -27.99
N GLY A 67 17.29 5.04 -26.85
CA GLY A 67 16.99 6.42 -26.51
C GLY A 67 15.64 6.59 -25.77
N TYR A 68 15.47 7.74 -25.10
CA TYR A 68 14.32 7.99 -24.23
C TYR A 68 12.94 7.90 -24.92
N TRP A 69 12.90 8.26 -26.20
CA TRP A 69 11.66 8.22 -26.99
C TRP A 69 11.12 6.80 -27.16
N HIS A 70 12.01 5.80 -27.26
CA HIS A 70 11.64 4.41 -27.50
C HIS A 70 11.08 3.75 -26.23
N ALA A 71 11.72 3.99 -25.08
CA ALA A 71 11.26 3.46 -23.79
C ALA A 71 9.89 4.00 -23.34
N ARG A 72 9.46 5.14 -23.89
CA ARG A 72 8.13 5.74 -23.68
C ARG A 72 7.15 5.47 -24.83
N SER A 73 7.59 4.75 -25.86
CA SER A 73 6.75 4.43 -27.01
C SER A 73 5.76 3.30 -26.68
N LEU A 74 4.64 3.28 -27.41
CA LEU A 74 3.69 2.17 -27.36
C LEU A 74 4.32 0.85 -27.79
N ALA A 75 5.35 0.88 -28.64
CA ALA A 75 6.06 -0.33 -29.06
C ALA A 75 6.75 -1.03 -27.88
N TYR A 76 7.31 -0.26 -26.94
CA TYR A 76 7.89 -0.79 -25.72
C TYR A 76 6.81 -1.15 -24.69
N THR A 77 5.89 -0.23 -24.37
CA THR A 77 4.88 -0.44 -23.31
C THR A 77 3.88 -1.56 -23.64
N ALA A 78 3.54 -1.75 -24.92
CA ALA A 78 2.66 -2.85 -25.35
C ALA A 78 3.40 -4.19 -25.49
N GLY A 79 4.71 -4.23 -25.25
CA GLY A 79 5.52 -5.44 -25.29
C GLY A 79 5.14 -6.45 -24.20
N ASP A 80 5.46 -7.72 -24.44
CA ASP A 80 5.01 -8.80 -23.56
C ASP A 80 5.65 -8.77 -22.17
N LEU A 81 6.92 -8.36 -22.06
CA LEU A 81 7.64 -8.25 -20.78
C LEU A 81 7.11 -7.11 -19.89
N PRO A 82 7.01 -5.85 -20.36
CA PRO A 82 6.41 -4.77 -19.57
C PRO A 82 4.98 -5.08 -19.14
N ARG A 83 4.17 -5.65 -20.05
CA ARG A 83 2.80 -6.06 -19.73
C ARG A 83 2.74 -7.16 -18.67
N LEU A 84 3.64 -8.15 -18.72
CA LEU A 84 3.71 -9.19 -17.69
C LEU A 84 4.08 -8.60 -16.31
N LEU A 85 5.01 -7.64 -16.26
CA LEU A 85 5.39 -6.97 -15.01
C LEU A 85 4.28 -6.08 -14.45
N GLU A 86 3.45 -5.47 -15.31
CA GLU A 86 2.24 -4.77 -14.88
C GLU A 86 1.25 -5.73 -14.22
N TRP A 87 1.02 -6.91 -14.82
CA TRP A 87 0.17 -7.94 -14.22
C TRP A 87 0.74 -8.50 -12.92
N LEU A 88 2.06 -8.65 -12.82
CA LEU A 88 2.73 -9.13 -11.61
C LEU A 88 2.62 -8.13 -10.44
N ARG A 89 2.14 -6.92 -10.69
CA ARG A 89 1.80 -5.95 -9.63
C ARG A 89 0.53 -6.31 -8.88
N PHE A 90 -0.43 -6.94 -9.54
CA PHE A 90 -1.77 -7.20 -9.00
C PHE A 90 -1.77 -7.95 -7.67
N PRO A 91 -0.93 -9.00 -7.45
CA PRO A 91 -0.82 -9.66 -6.14
C PRO A 91 -0.36 -8.71 -5.02
N GLY A 92 0.58 -7.80 -5.33
CA GLY A 92 1.05 -6.78 -4.40
C GLY A 92 -0.05 -5.80 -4.02
N ASP A 93 -0.79 -5.32 -5.02
CA ASP A 93 -1.94 -4.44 -4.82
C ASP A 93 -3.04 -5.11 -3.98
N LEU A 94 -3.29 -6.40 -4.20
CA LEU A 94 -4.30 -7.15 -3.46
C LEU A 94 -3.93 -7.33 -1.98
N VAL A 95 -2.67 -7.67 -1.68
CA VAL A 95 -2.17 -7.75 -0.29
C VAL A 95 -2.28 -6.40 0.41
N PHE A 96 -1.86 -5.33 -0.28
CA PHE A 96 -1.88 -3.99 0.28
C PHE A 96 -3.31 -3.53 0.62
N ILE A 97 -4.28 -3.80 -0.25
CA ILE A 97 -5.68 -3.40 -0.04
C ILE A 97 -6.35 -4.27 1.03
N VAL A 98 -6.28 -5.60 0.88
CA VAL A 98 -7.06 -6.54 1.70
C VAL A 98 -6.48 -6.65 3.11
N LEU A 99 -5.16 -6.76 3.24
CA LEU A 99 -4.51 -6.93 4.54
C LEU A 99 -4.06 -5.60 5.15
N GLY A 100 -3.82 -4.57 4.32
CA GLY A 100 -3.37 -3.26 4.77
C GLY A 100 -4.51 -2.28 4.99
N VAL A 101 -5.13 -1.81 3.90
CA VAL A 101 -6.08 -0.69 3.93
C VAL A 101 -7.41 -1.09 4.60
N MET A 102 -7.98 -2.24 4.25
CA MET A 102 -9.29 -2.66 4.76
C MET A 102 -9.35 -2.74 6.30
N PRO A 103 -8.37 -3.35 7.01
CA PRO A 103 -8.38 -3.38 8.46
C PRO A 103 -8.23 -2.00 9.10
N ILE A 104 -7.41 -1.09 8.53
CA ILE A 104 -7.25 0.26 9.07
C ILE A 104 -8.56 1.06 8.96
N VAL A 105 -9.27 0.92 7.83
CA VAL A 105 -10.56 1.58 7.59
C VAL A 105 -11.63 1.04 8.54
N MET A 106 -11.66 -0.28 8.75
CA MET A 106 -12.55 -0.92 9.71
C MET A 106 -12.31 -0.42 11.14
N VAL A 107 -11.03 -0.29 11.55
CA VAL A 107 -10.65 0.22 12.87
C VAL A 107 -11.10 1.68 13.04
N ALA A 108 -10.81 2.53 12.06
CA ALA A 108 -11.22 3.94 12.09
C ALA A 108 -12.75 4.10 12.16
N GLY A 109 -13.49 3.30 11.38
CA GLY A 109 -14.96 3.28 11.40
C GLY A 109 -15.51 2.86 12.77
N ARG A 110 -15.00 1.77 13.34
CA ARG A 110 -15.43 1.29 14.68
C ARG A 110 -15.11 2.31 15.77
N ALA A 111 -13.92 2.90 15.76
CA ALA A 111 -13.54 3.94 16.71
C ALA A 111 -14.49 5.15 16.62
N TYR A 112 -14.82 5.60 15.41
CA TYR A 112 -15.73 6.72 15.20
C TYR A 112 -17.14 6.48 15.77
N PHE A 113 -17.72 5.30 15.51
CA PHE A 113 -19.05 4.98 16.01
C PHE A 113 -19.12 4.86 17.53
N GLU A 114 -18.04 4.40 18.18
CA GLU A 114 -18.03 4.29 19.64
C GLU A 114 -17.92 5.65 20.32
N VAL A 115 -17.04 6.53 19.83
CA VAL A 115 -16.88 7.89 20.36
C VAL A 115 -18.21 8.67 20.27
N ARG A 116 -19.01 8.41 19.23
CA ARG A 116 -20.33 9.04 19.08
C ARG A 116 -21.34 8.57 20.12
N LYS A 117 -21.27 7.34 20.63
CA LYS A 117 -22.22 6.82 21.63
C LYS A 117 -21.98 7.36 23.04
N VAL A 118 -20.77 7.81 23.32
CA VAL A 118 -20.39 8.37 24.64
C VAL A 118 -20.89 9.82 24.79
N ARG A 119 -21.32 10.46 23.69
CA ARG A 119 -21.84 11.83 23.64
C ARG A 119 -23.37 11.85 23.68
#